data_AF-A0A7V8YU03-F1
#
_entry.id   AF-A0A7V8YU03-F1
#
_cell.length_a   1.000
_cell.length_b   1.000
_cell.length_c   1.000
_cell.angle_alpha   90.00
_cell.angle_beta   90.00
_cell.angle_gamma   90.00
#
_symmetry.space_group_name_H-M   'P 1'
#
loop_
_entity.id
_entity.type
_entity.pdbx_description
1 polymer ?
#
loop_
_entity_poly.entity_id
_entity_poly.type
_entity_poly.pdbx_seq_one_letter_code
_entity_poly.pdbx_strand_id
1 'polypeptide(L)'
;PLEEAVRCIDLGARGIKLHPRAQKFLLDDDRLAPVFELAAARRVPILIHGGRGLPPIADALARLMDAYEPQLIVAHAGIADLAALARHFSGRPGVFFDTSVWSALDLLDLYRLVAPEQVLYASDYPYGQQPASLLMALRTARMAGLDDWQLRAMLGGSATRIANAEEALPHSAPRGPTEISTPITFARIHQYLSMATPLLWTRQADTIGVLGLALNACDERSNGHREATDRIRELLLVARDLWRVLPEAEEADVARTARTAFRLLHLANVLSVTSTA
;
A
#
# COMPACT_ATOMS: atom_id res chain seq x y z
N PRO A 1 -15.28 23.20 5.15
CA PRO A 1 -14.02 22.39 5.23
C PRO A 1 -12.82 23.25 5.59
N LEU A 2 -12.67 24.45 4.98
CA LEU A 2 -11.56 25.35 5.26
C LEU A 2 -11.53 25.85 6.71
N GLU A 3 -12.64 26.37 7.22
CA GLU A 3 -12.76 26.83 8.62
C GLU A 3 -12.42 25.72 9.62
N GLU A 4 -12.87 24.49 9.34
CA GLU A 4 -12.58 23.33 10.17
C GLU A 4 -11.10 22.93 10.11
N ALA A 5 -10.46 23.04 8.95
CA ALA A 5 -9.02 22.80 8.82
C ALA A 5 -8.23 23.83 9.63
N VAL A 6 -8.60 25.12 9.56
CA VAL A 6 -8.00 26.19 10.38
C VAL A 6 -8.14 25.85 11.86
N ARG A 7 -9.37 25.58 12.32
CA ARG A 7 -9.65 25.22 13.71
C ARG A 7 -8.83 24.03 14.19
N CYS A 8 -8.76 22.95 13.40
CA CYS A 8 -8.00 21.76 13.77
C CYS A 8 -6.49 22.02 13.85
N ILE A 9 -5.92 22.78 12.90
CA ILE A 9 -4.50 23.13 12.91
C ILE A 9 -4.18 24.04 14.09
N ASP A 10 -5.04 25.01 14.41
CA ASP A 10 -4.90 25.89 15.57
C ASP A 10 -4.96 25.12 16.90
N LEU A 11 -5.69 24.00 16.93
CA LEU A 11 -5.74 23.06 18.06
C LEU A 11 -4.58 22.03 18.07
N GLY A 12 -3.65 22.10 17.11
CA GLY A 12 -2.43 21.30 17.09
C GLY A 12 -2.42 20.15 16.08
N ALA A 13 -3.41 20.02 15.19
CA ALA A 13 -3.33 19.08 14.09
C ALA A 13 -2.10 19.36 13.20
N ARG A 14 -1.44 18.28 12.74
CA ARG A 14 -0.17 18.35 11.99
C ARG A 14 -0.33 18.04 10.50
N GLY A 15 -1.54 18.08 9.96
CA GLY A 15 -1.80 17.74 8.57
C GLY A 15 -3.29 17.75 8.22
N ILE A 16 -3.58 17.66 6.92
CA ILE A 16 -4.94 17.60 6.37
C ILE A 16 -5.10 16.30 5.60
N LYS A 17 -6.14 15.51 5.89
CA LYS A 17 -6.49 14.31 5.11
C LYS A 17 -7.62 14.63 4.13
N LEU A 18 -7.39 14.31 2.87
CA LEU A 18 -8.37 14.42 1.79
C LEU A 18 -8.65 13.04 1.20
N HIS A 19 -9.92 12.73 0.98
CA HIS A 19 -10.39 11.48 0.38
C HIS A 19 -11.47 11.78 -0.67
N PRO A 20 -11.08 11.98 -1.96
CA PRO A 20 -11.98 12.44 -3.01
C PRO A 20 -13.22 11.58 -3.20
N ARG A 21 -13.08 10.25 -3.18
CA ARG A 21 -14.20 9.30 -3.26
C ARG A 21 -15.17 9.39 -2.08
N ALA A 22 -14.66 9.35 -0.84
CA ALA A 22 -15.50 9.34 0.35
C ALA A 22 -16.19 10.70 0.56
N GLN A 23 -15.49 11.79 0.24
CA GLN A 23 -15.98 13.17 0.37
C GLN A 23 -16.68 13.69 -0.90
N LYS A 24 -16.73 12.88 -1.97
CA LYS A 24 -17.42 13.15 -3.24
C LYS A 24 -16.99 14.45 -3.92
N PHE A 25 -15.69 14.60 -4.19
CA PHE A 25 -15.16 15.71 -4.99
C PHE A 25 -14.14 15.23 -6.03
N LEU A 26 -13.89 16.06 -7.03
CA LEU A 26 -12.88 15.86 -8.07
C LEU A 26 -11.65 16.73 -7.79
N LEU A 27 -10.48 16.37 -8.32
CA LEU A 27 -9.23 17.11 -8.03
C LEU A 27 -9.11 18.45 -8.75
N ASP A 28 -10.00 18.75 -9.69
CA ASP A 28 -10.14 20.04 -10.36
C ASP A 28 -11.20 20.94 -9.69
N ASP A 29 -11.70 20.57 -8.52
CA ASP A 29 -12.67 21.35 -7.77
C ASP A 29 -12.03 22.60 -7.15
N ASP A 30 -12.55 23.77 -7.49
CA ASP A 30 -12.07 25.08 -7.01
C ASP A 30 -12.02 25.20 -5.47
N ARG A 31 -12.80 24.38 -4.75
CA ARG A 31 -12.78 24.35 -3.28
C ARG A 31 -11.48 23.80 -2.70
N LEU A 32 -10.65 23.14 -3.51
CA LEU A 32 -9.35 22.61 -3.09
C LEU A 32 -8.28 23.70 -3.01
N ALA A 33 -8.34 24.72 -3.86
CA ALA A 33 -7.35 25.80 -3.92
C ALA A 33 -7.09 26.44 -2.53
N PRO A 34 -8.12 26.90 -1.79
CA PRO A 34 -7.91 27.47 -0.46
C PRO A 34 -7.34 26.47 0.57
N VAL A 35 -7.60 25.17 0.40
CA VAL A 35 -7.08 24.12 1.31
C VAL A 35 -5.59 23.89 1.06
N PHE A 36 -5.18 23.88 -0.21
CA PHE A 36 -3.77 23.76 -0.61
C PHE A 36 -2.97 25.00 -0.21
N GLU A 37 -3.53 26.19 -0.43
CA GLU A 37 -2.96 27.46 0.03
C GLU A 37 -2.78 27.48 1.55
N LEU A 38 -3.80 27.07 2.31
CA LEU A 38 -3.71 26.96 3.77
C LEU A 38 -2.61 25.98 4.19
N ALA A 39 -2.55 24.80 3.58
CA ALA A 39 -1.54 23.79 3.92
C ALA A 39 -0.11 24.30 3.69
N ALA A 40 0.12 25.01 2.58
CA ALA A 40 1.40 25.64 2.26
C ALA A 40 1.75 26.73 3.28
N ALA A 41 0.81 27.66 3.56
CA ALA A 41 1.01 28.76 4.50
C ALA A 41 1.26 28.26 5.94
N ARG A 42 0.57 27.19 6.36
CA ARG A 42 0.71 26.58 7.69
C ARG A 42 1.82 25.55 7.77
N ARG A 43 2.50 25.25 6.65
CA ARG A 43 3.57 24.23 6.53
C ARG A 43 3.16 22.87 7.09
N VAL A 44 1.93 22.44 6.78
CA VAL A 44 1.42 21.12 7.15
C VAL A 44 1.19 20.27 5.90
N PRO A 45 1.47 18.96 5.93
CA PRO A 45 1.24 18.08 4.80
C PRO A 45 -0.25 17.87 4.51
N ILE A 46 -0.56 17.71 3.23
CA ILE A 46 -1.81 17.12 2.75
C ILE A 46 -1.57 15.63 2.50
N LEU A 47 -2.28 14.76 3.19
CA LEU A 47 -2.39 13.35 2.86
C LEU A 47 -3.62 13.17 1.97
N ILE A 48 -3.45 12.73 0.72
CA ILE A 48 -4.56 12.52 -0.22
C ILE A 48 -4.72 11.04 -0.55
N HIS A 49 -5.96 10.56 -0.60
CA HIS A 49 -6.25 9.21 -1.09
C HIS A 49 -5.80 9.08 -2.56
N GLY A 50 -4.84 8.19 -2.83
CA GLY A 50 -4.36 7.85 -4.18
C GLY A 50 -4.59 6.38 -4.53
N GLY A 51 -5.53 5.71 -3.85
CA GLY A 51 -5.76 4.28 -3.97
C GLY A 51 -6.97 3.90 -4.83
N ARG A 52 -7.37 2.63 -4.73
CA ARG A 52 -8.46 2.01 -5.51
C ARG A 52 -9.75 2.85 -5.49
N GLY A 53 -10.46 2.82 -6.62
CA GLY A 53 -11.77 3.46 -6.77
C GLY A 53 -11.72 4.95 -7.08
N LEU A 54 -10.56 5.48 -7.45
CA LEU A 54 -10.42 6.79 -8.08
C LEU A 54 -10.14 6.65 -9.59
N PRO A 55 -10.57 7.64 -10.40
CA PRO A 55 -10.02 7.81 -11.74
C PRO A 55 -8.55 8.25 -11.68
N PRO A 56 -7.84 8.37 -12.83
CA PRO A 56 -6.57 9.07 -12.89
C PRO A 56 -6.66 10.47 -12.25
N ILE A 57 -5.66 10.83 -11.45
CA ILE A 57 -5.64 12.06 -10.64
C ILE A 57 -4.38 12.92 -10.83
N ALA A 58 -3.36 12.40 -11.53
CA ALA A 58 -2.03 12.96 -11.50
C ALA A 58 -1.96 14.39 -12.04
N ASP A 59 -2.56 14.66 -13.21
CA ASP A 59 -2.49 15.97 -13.85
C ASP A 59 -3.21 17.07 -13.05
N ALA A 60 -4.34 16.74 -12.43
CA ALA A 60 -5.06 17.70 -11.59
C ALA A 60 -4.30 17.99 -10.29
N LEU A 61 -3.74 16.95 -9.67
CA LEU A 61 -2.91 17.12 -8.47
C LEU A 61 -1.62 17.90 -8.78
N ALA A 62 -1.01 17.67 -9.94
CA ALA A 62 0.18 18.40 -10.38
C ALA A 62 -0.09 19.91 -10.49
N ARG A 63 -1.23 20.31 -11.08
CA ARG A 63 -1.64 21.73 -11.14
C ARG A 63 -1.76 22.38 -9.77
N LEU A 64 -2.36 21.68 -8.80
CA LEU A 64 -2.47 22.17 -7.42
C LEU A 64 -1.09 22.29 -6.75
N MET A 65 -0.21 21.32 -6.99
CA MET A 65 1.15 21.36 -6.46
C MET A 65 1.99 22.48 -7.08
N ASP A 66 1.84 22.76 -8.37
CA ASP A 66 2.54 23.83 -9.07
C ASP A 66 2.07 25.23 -8.63
N ALA A 67 0.80 25.36 -8.23
CA ALA A 67 0.23 26.63 -7.80
C ALA A 67 0.54 26.99 -6.34
N TYR A 68 0.57 26.00 -5.44
CA TYR A 68 0.60 26.25 -3.99
C TYR A 68 1.80 25.62 -3.27
N GLU A 69 2.43 24.60 -3.85
CA GLU A 69 3.60 23.90 -3.31
C GLU A 69 3.50 23.44 -1.83
N PRO A 70 2.37 22.91 -1.32
CA PRO A 70 2.34 22.33 0.02
C PRO A 70 3.16 21.03 0.07
N GLN A 71 3.47 20.54 1.27
CA GLN A 71 3.88 19.15 1.40
C GLN A 71 2.71 18.21 1.05
N LEU A 72 2.97 17.16 0.29
CA LEU A 72 1.98 16.22 -0.20
C LEU A 72 2.39 14.79 0.14
N ILE A 73 1.45 14.00 0.63
CA ILE A 73 1.58 12.55 0.79
C ILE A 73 0.47 11.88 -0.01
N VAL A 74 0.83 11.10 -1.01
CA VAL A 74 -0.11 10.32 -1.82
C VAL A 74 -0.27 8.93 -1.19
N ALA A 75 -1.47 8.65 -0.69
CA ALA A 75 -1.75 7.40 0.00
C ALA A 75 -1.87 6.21 -0.96
N HIS A 76 -1.67 5.01 -0.41
CA HIS A 76 -1.83 3.71 -1.07
C HIS A 76 -0.91 3.56 -2.28
N ALA A 77 0.34 3.97 -2.15
CA ALA A 77 1.34 3.98 -3.22
C ALA A 77 0.92 4.74 -4.49
N GLY A 78 -0.15 5.55 -4.45
CA GLY A 78 -0.65 6.24 -5.65
C GLY A 78 -1.19 5.32 -6.74
N ILE A 79 -1.60 4.08 -6.42
CA ILE A 79 -2.01 3.08 -7.43
C ILE A 79 -3.19 3.47 -8.32
N ALA A 80 -3.95 4.52 -7.97
CA ALA A 80 -4.96 5.08 -8.86
C ALA A 80 -4.37 5.59 -10.18
N ASP A 81 -3.11 6.06 -10.16
CA ASP A 81 -2.47 6.71 -11.29
C ASP A 81 -0.93 6.68 -11.18
N LEU A 82 -0.36 5.58 -10.67
CA LEU A 82 1.02 5.49 -10.18
C LEU A 82 2.05 6.00 -11.19
N ALA A 83 2.02 5.51 -12.43
CA ALA A 83 2.98 5.91 -13.45
C ALA A 83 2.91 7.41 -13.78
N ALA A 84 1.71 8.00 -13.85
CA ALA A 84 1.56 9.42 -14.14
C ALA A 84 1.89 10.30 -12.93
N LEU A 85 1.56 9.85 -11.72
CA LEU A 85 1.96 10.50 -10.47
C LEU A 85 3.49 10.54 -10.35
N ALA A 86 4.15 9.41 -10.62
CA ALA A 86 5.62 9.34 -10.62
C ALA A 86 6.25 10.26 -11.68
N ARG A 87 5.66 10.35 -12.88
CA ARG A 87 6.11 11.28 -13.93
C ARG A 87 6.14 12.74 -13.46
N HIS A 88 5.17 13.15 -12.64
CA HIS A 88 5.10 14.51 -12.11
C HIS A 88 5.90 14.73 -10.83
N PHE A 89 6.03 13.69 -10.00
CA PHE A 89 6.46 13.84 -8.61
C PHE A 89 7.73 13.08 -8.22
N SER A 90 8.26 12.21 -9.08
CA SER A 90 9.56 11.57 -8.83
C SER A 90 10.65 12.63 -8.70
N GLY A 91 11.38 12.61 -7.59
CA GLY A 91 12.41 13.60 -7.29
C GLY A 91 11.88 14.98 -6.86
N ARG A 92 10.57 15.24 -6.88
CA ARG A 92 9.99 16.54 -6.49
C ARG A 92 10.03 16.73 -4.97
N PRO A 93 10.73 17.75 -4.44
CA PRO A 93 10.78 18.03 -3.00
C PRO A 93 9.40 18.21 -2.40
N GLY A 94 9.20 17.72 -1.17
CA GLY A 94 7.94 17.85 -0.45
C GLY A 94 6.82 16.91 -0.90
N VAL A 95 7.04 16.04 -1.89
CA VAL A 95 6.08 15.00 -2.29
C VAL A 95 6.53 13.61 -1.83
N PHE A 96 5.62 12.90 -1.18
CA PHE A 96 5.80 11.58 -0.63
C PHE A 96 4.69 10.62 -1.07
N PHE A 97 4.94 9.33 -0.96
CA PHE A 97 4.00 8.24 -1.18
C PHE A 97 4.01 7.31 0.02
N ASP A 98 2.86 6.76 0.42
CA ASP A 98 2.85 5.78 1.51
C ASP A 98 2.76 4.32 1.02
N THR A 99 3.16 3.37 1.87
CA THR A 99 3.16 1.94 1.55
C THR A 99 1.81 1.24 1.78
N SER A 100 0.72 1.97 2.03
CA SER A 100 -0.51 1.39 2.55
C SER A 100 -1.40 0.72 1.48
N VAL A 101 -0.82 -0.22 0.76
CA VAL A 101 -1.45 -0.98 -0.31
C VAL A 101 -1.49 -2.48 0.04
N TRP A 102 -2.16 -3.28 -0.77
CA TRP A 102 -2.26 -4.74 -0.58
C TRP A 102 -1.44 -5.54 -1.59
N SER A 103 -0.83 -4.89 -2.58
CA SER A 103 -0.07 -5.55 -3.64
C SER A 103 1.42 -5.32 -3.40
N ALA A 104 2.17 -6.42 -3.25
CA ALA A 104 3.62 -6.36 -3.21
C ALA A 104 4.20 -5.88 -4.55
N LEU A 105 3.54 -6.19 -5.67
CA LEU A 105 3.94 -5.72 -7.01
C LEU A 105 3.79 -4.20 -7.14
N ASP A 106 2.72 -3.61 -6.60
CA ASP A 106 2.50 -2.16 -6.64
C ASP A 106 3.58 -1.42 -5.84
N LEU A 107 4.04 -1.99 -4.73
CA LEU A 107 5.16 -1.42 -3.96
C LEU A 107 6.49 -1.54 -4.72
N LEU A 108 6.76 -2.69 -5.36
CA LEU A 108 7.95 -2.85 -6.19
C LEU A 108 7.97 -1.84 -7.35
N ASP A 109 6.82 -1.60 -7.97
CA ASP A 109 6.70 -0.59 -9.02
C ASP A 109 6.85 0.84 -8.48
N LEU A 110 6.31 1.14 -7.30
CA LEU A 110 6.54 2.41 -6.62
C LEU A 110 8.04 2.66 -6.41
N TYR A 111 8.76 1.71 -5.81
CA TYR A 111 10.19 1.88 -5.55
C TYR A 111 10.96 2.14 -6.85
N ARG A 112 10.59 1.44 -7.93
CA ARG A 112 11.22 1.60 -9.26
C ARG A 112 11.03 3.00 -9.83
N LEU A 113 9.98 3.70 -9.42
CA LEU A 113 9.54 4.96 -10.01
C LEU A 113 9.91 6.20 -9.18
N VAL A 114 10.02 6.08 -7.86
CA VAL A 114 10.30 7.22 -6.95
C VAL A 114 11.47 6.95 -6.01
N ALA A 115 12.09 8.02 -5.51
CA ALA A 115 13.22 7.88 -4.59
C ALA A 115 12.77 7.21 -3.27
N PRO A 116 13.59 6.32 -2.67
CA PRO A 116 13.30 5.73 -1.35
C PRO A 116 12.94 6.76 -0.28
N GLU A 117 13.57 7.93 -0.31
CA GLU A 117 13.34 9.02 0.64
C GLU A 117 11.95 9.66 0.51
N GLN A 118 11.27 9.44 -0.62
CA GLN A 118 9.89 9.84 -0.86
C GLN A 118 8.87 8.80 -0.37
N VAL A 119 9.29 7.62 0.08
CA VAL A 119 8.37 6.55 0.50
C VAL A 119 8.24 6.52 2.02
N LEU A 120 7.00 6.49 2.52
CA LEU A 120 6.64 6.46 3.94
C LEU A 120 5.94 5.15 4.27
N TYR A 121 6.32 4.51 5.37
CA TYR A 121 5.57 3.38 5.87
C TYR A 121 4.21 3.82 6.41
N ALA A 122 3.16 3.17 5.91
CA ALA A 122 1.82 3.25 6.48
C ALA A 122 1.12 1.90 6.37
N SER A 123 0.36 1.52 7.39
CA SER A 123 -0.40 0.27 7.39
C SER A 123 -1.82 0.41 6.87
N ASP A 124 -2.41 1.61 6.89
CA ASP A 124 -3.85 1.81 6.68
C ASP A 124 -4.70 0.93 7.62
N TYR A 125 -4.38 0.96 8.92
CA TYR A 125 -5.23 0.31 9.93
C TYR A 125 -6.64 0.93 9.88
N PRO A 126 -7.72 0.13 9.94
CA PRO A 126 -7.77 -1.30 10.28
C PRO A 126 -7.63 -2.27 9.10
N TYR A 127 -7.46 -1.77 7.88
CA TYR A 127 -7.41 -2.56 6.65
C TYR A 127 -6.08 -3.30 6.47
N GLY A 128 -4.95 -2.63 6.63
CA GLY A 128 -3.65 -3.30 6.77
C GLY A 128 -3.28 -3.46 8.24
N GLN A 129 -3.01 -4.70 8.60
CA GLN A 129 -2.72 -5.12 9.98
C GLN A 129 -1.33 -5.71 10.10
N GLN A 130 -0.79 -5.66 11.32
CA GLN A 130 0.45 -6.34 11.65
C GLN A 130 0.23 -7.85 11.85
N PRO A 131 1.25 -8.68 11.52
CA PRO A 131 2.56 -8.31 10.96
C PRO A 131 2.56 -8.14 9.43
N ALA A 132 1.44 -8.37 8.74
CA ALA A 132 1.39 -8.49 7.28
C ALA A 132 1.82 -7.20 6.54
N SER A 133 1.31 -6.03 6.94
CA SER A 133 1.67 -4.78 6.25
C SER A 133 3.14 -4.41 6.43
N LEU A 134 3.69 -4.58 7.64
CA LEU A 134 5.10 -4.32 7.91
C LEU A 134 6.00 -5.32 7.18
N LEU A 135 5.65 -6.61 7.20
CA LEU A 135 6.41 -7.63 6.48
C LEU A 135 6.43 -7.34 4.99
N MET A 136 5.28 -6.98 4.40
CA MET A 136 5.19 -6.61 2.99
C MET A 136 6.13 -5.45 2.68
N ALA A 137 6.00 -4.33 3.39
CA ALA A 137 6.84 -3.15 3.18
C ALA A 137 8.35 -3.47 3.30
N LEU A 138 8.74 -4.25 4.32
CA LEU A 138 10.14 -4.65 4.52
C LEU A 138 10.65 -5.55 3.39
N ARG A 139 9.91 -6.61 3.02
CA ARG A 139 10.33 -7.55 1.99
C ARG A 139 10.42 -6.89 0.62
N THR A 140 9.44 -6.07 0.25
CA THR A 140 9.46 -5.36 -1.03
C THR A 140 10.57 -4.31 -1.08
N ALA A 141 10.80 -3.58 0.00
CA ALA A 141 11.90 -2.62 0.06
C ALA A 141 13.28 -3.30 -0.03
N ARG A 142 13.47 -4.44 0.65
CA ARG A 142 14.72 -5.23 0.53
C ARG A 142 14.92 -5.79 -0.86
N MET A 143 13.86 -6.34 -1.45
CA MET A 143 13.88 -6.81 -2.83
C MET A 143 14.18 -5.68 -3.83
N ALA A 144 13.73 -4.46 -3.54
CA ALA A 144 14.07 -3.28 -4.33
C ALA A 144 15.51 -2.77 -4.09
N GLY A 145 16.24 -3.31 -3.10
CA GLY A 145 17.61 -2.93 -2.80
C GLY A 145 17.75 -1.73 -1.87
N LEU A 146 16.73 -1.41 -1.06
CA LEU A 146 16.87 -0.40 -0.01
C LEU A 146 17.82 -0.90 1.08
N ASP A 147 18.79 -0.05 1.41
CA ASP A 147 19.72 -0.31 2.52
C ASP A 147 19.06 -0.07 3.89
N ASP A 148 19.80 -0.36 4.95
CA ASP A 148 19.34 -0.22 6.34
C ASP A 148 18.97 1.22 6.73
N TRP A 149 19.67 2.20 6.17
CA TRP A 149 19.40 3.60 6.44
C TRP A 149 18.11 4.03 5.74
N GLN A 150 17.94 3.68 4.46
CA GLN A 150 16.74 3.95 3.69
C GLN A 150 15.50 3.28 4.30
N LEU A 151 15.65 2.05 4.81
CA LEU A 151 14.56 1.40 5.55
C LEU A 151 14.17 2.15 6.83
N ARG A 152 15.14 2.60 7.64
CA ARG A 152 14.83 3.37 8.85
C ARG A 152 14.15 4.71 8.52
N ALA A 153 14.59 5.36 7.44
CA ALA A 153 13.94 6.56 6.93
C ALA A 153 12.48 6.28 6.54
N MET A 154 12.24 5.25 5.71
CA MET A 154 10.90 4.85 5.29
C MET A 154 9.99 4.45 6.46
N LEU A 155 10.49 3.65 7.41
CA LEU A 155 9.69 3.09 8.51
C LEU A 155 9.19 4.11 9.54
N GLY A 156 9.78 5.30 9.57
CA GLY A 156 9.34 6.34 10.49
C GLY A 156 10.23 7.58 10.55
N GLY A 157 11.49 7.48 10.11
CA GLY A 157 12.40 8.62 10.10
C GLY A 157 11.85 9.81 9.30
N SER A 158 11.45 9.59 8.05
CA SER A 158 10.89 10.63 7.20
C SER A 158 9.56 11.18 7.73
N ALA A 159 8.67 10.31 8.23
CA ALA A 159 7.41 10.75 8.83
C ALA A 159 7.62 11.59 10.10
N THR A 160 8.63 11.27 10.91
CA THR A 160 9.00 12.05 12.11
C THR A 160 9.49 13.44 11.71
N ARG A 161 10.34 13.54 10.68
CA ARG A 161 10.81 14.83 10.14
C ARG A 161 9.64 15.70 9.66
N ILE A 162 8.70 15.11 8.91
CA ILE A 162 7.49 15.81 8.47
C ILE A 162 6.68 16.31 9.67
N ALA A 163 6.44 15.47 10.68
CA ALA A 163 5.67 15.85 11.88
C ALA A 163 6.34 16.97 12.69
N ASN A 164 7.67 17.06 12.64
CA ASN A 164 8.48 18.08 13.31
C ASN A 164 8.74 19.32 12.42
N ALA A 165 8.19 19.37 11.20
CA ALA A 165 8.47 20.42 10.21
C ALA A 165 9.96 20.58 9.86
N GLU A 166 10.72 19.49 9.95
CA GLU A 166 12.12 19.42 9.51
C GLU A 166 12.22 19.28 7.98
N GLU A 167 13.38 19.65 7.43
CA GLU A 167 13.64 19.53 5.99
C GLU A 167 13.55 18.07 5.52
N ALA A 168 12.98 17.82 4.34
CA ALA A 168 12.94 16.50 3.75
C ALA A 168 14.35 15.95 3.49
N LEU A 169 14.50 14.62 3.50
CA LEU A 169 15.78 14.01 3.14
C LEU A 169 16.08 14.26 1.65
N PRO A 170 17.35 14.51 1.27
CA PRO A 170 17.74 14.60 -0.12
C PRO A 170 17.39 13.31 -0.88
N HIS A 171 16.84 13.46 -2.08
CA HIS A 171 16.43 12.31 -2.88
C HIS A 171 17.64 11.60 -3.50
N SER A 172 17.68 10.28 -3.35
CA SER A 172 18.54 9.41 -4.13
C SER A 172 17.83 8.97 -5.42
N ALA A 173 18.52 8.21 -6.28
CA ALA A 173 17.88 7.61 -7.44
C ALA A 173 16.83 6.57 -7.00
N PRO A 174 15.69 6.44 -7.74
CA PRO A 174 14.75 5.34 -7.55
C PRO A 174 15.44 3.97 -7.51
N ARG A 175 14.84 3.03 -6.78
CA ARG A 175 15.42 1.72 -6.51
C ARG A 175 14.51 0.62 -7.02
N GLY A 176 15.05 -0.57 -7.21
CA GLY A 176 14.23 -1.74 -7.50
C GLY A 176 14.09 -2.06 -8.97
N PRO A 177 13.58 -3.26 -9.23
CA PRO A 177 13.83 -3.95 -10.49
C PRO A 177 12.87 -3.51 -11.59
N THR A 178 13.35 -3.42 -12.83
CA THR A 178 12.50 -3.32 -14.02
C THR A 178 11.84 -4.65 -14.38
N GLU A 179 12.39 -5.76 -13.90
CA GLU A 179 11.95 -7.12 -14.17
C GLU A 179 12.05 -7.99 -12.91
N ILE A 180 11.02 -8.79 -12.64
CA ILE A 180 11.02 -9.74 -11.52
C ILE A 180 11.21 -11.14 -12.06
N SER A 181 12.31 -11.79 -11.68
CA SER A 181 12.52 -13.22 -11.93
C SER A 181 12.01 -14.01 -10.73
N THR A 182 11.04 -14.89 -10.94
CA THR A 182 10.52 -15.78 -9.90
C THR A 182 10.28 -17.19 -10.47
N PRO A 183 10.53 -18.25 -9.69
CA PRO A 183 10.13 -19.60 -10.10
C PRO A 183 8.65 -19.68 -10.44
N ILE A 184 8.30 -20.44 -11.49
CA ILE A 184 6.92 -20.59 -11.97
C ILE A 184 5.97 -21.04 -10.85
N THR A 185 6.44 -21.88 -9.92
CA THR A 185 5.67 -22.33 -8.76
C THR A 185 5.13 -21.15 -7.93
N PHE A 186 5.95 -20.15 -7.64
CA PHE A 186 5.53 -18.97 -6.88
C PHE A 186 4.63 -18.04 -7.70
N ALA A 187 4.91 -17.86 -8.99
CA ALA A 187 4.02 -17.11 -9.89
C ALA A 187 2.61 -17.72 -9.94
N ARG A 188 2.51 -19.05 -10.00
CA ARG A 188 1.23 -19.78 -9.96
C ARG A 188 0.51 -19.57 -8.64
N ILE A 189 1.22 -19.69 -7.51
CA ILE A 189 0.64 -19.41 -6.19
C ILE A 189 0.08 -17.98 -6.16
N HIS A 190 0.88 -16.97 -6.51
CA HIS A 190 0.46 -15.57 -6.56
C HIS A 190 -0.80 -15.35 -7.42
N GLN A 191 -0.84 -15.95 -8.61
CA GLN A 191 -1.98 -15.87 -9.53
C GLN A 191 -3.26 -16.39 -8.87
N TYR A 192 -3.24 -17.60 -8.29
CA TYR A 192 -4.42 -18.19 -7.67
C TYR A 192 -4.89 -17.40 -6.43
N LEU A 193 -3.96 -16.89 -5.62
CA LEU A 193 -4.30 -16.08 -4.44
C LEU A 193 -4.85 -14.69 -4.83
N SER A 194 -4.40 -14.13 -5.93
CA SER A 194 -4.96 -12.89 -6.50
C SER A 194 -6.40 -13.08 -6.95
N MET A 195 -6.76 -14.27 -7.48
CA MET A 195 -8.14 -14.63 -7.80
C MET A 195 -8.99 -14.92 -6.55
N ALA A 196 -8.40 -15.50 -5.50
CA ALA A 196 -9.09 -15.83 -4.26
C ALA A 196 -9.49 -14.59 -3.44
N THR A 197 -8.65 -13.56 -3.46
CA THR A 197 -8.83 -12.33 -2.69
C THR A 197 -10.20 -11.65 -2.86
N PRO A 198 -10.68 -11.36 -4.10
CA PRO A 198 -11.98 -10.72 -4.29
C PRO A 198 -13.17 -11.59 -3.84
N LEU A 199 -13.06 -12.93 -3.96
CA LEU A 199 -14.09 -13.84 -3.48
C LEU A 199 -14.25 -13.70 -1.96
N LEU A 200 -13.14 -13.67 -1.21
CA LEU A 200 -13.17 -13.55 0.23
C LEU A 200 -13.72 -12.18 0.70
N TRP A 201 -13.36 -11.08 0.02
CA TRP A 201 -13.92 -9.76 0.34
C TRP A 201 -15.41 -9.66 0.09
N THR A 202 -15.88 -10.29 -0.98
CA THR A 202 -17.31 -10.36 -1.34
C THR A 202 -18.04 -11.46 -0.59
N ARG A 203 -17.38 -12.15 0.35
CA ARG A 203 -17.90 -13.26 1.17
C ARG A 203 -18.46 -14.39 0.32
N GLN A 204 -17.93 -14.59 -0.87
CA GLN A 204 -18.26 -15.71 -1.73
C GLN A 204 -17.47 -16.94 -1.31
N ALA A 205 -18.06 -18.12 -1.49
CA ALA A 205 -17.33 -19.38 -1.33
C ALA A 205 -16.35 -19.59 -2.50
N ASP A 206 -15.23 -20.26 -2.23
CA ASP A 206 -14.29 -20.70 -3.27
C ASP A 206 -14.85 -21.90 -4.05
N THR A 207 -15.84 -21.65 -4.91
CA THR A 207 -16.48 -22.67 -5.76
C THR A 207 -15.61 -23.07 -6.95
N ILE A 208 -14.69 -22.20 -7.36
CA ILE A 208 -13.75 -22.43 -8.46
C ILE A 208 -12.59 -23.33 -7.99
N GLY A 209 -12.32 -23.38 -6.68
CA GLY A 209 -11.26 -24.19 -6.09
C GLY A 209 -9.87 -23.57 -6.21
N VAL A 210 -9.78 -22.23 -6.27
CA VAL A 210 -8.50 -21.53 -6.45
C VAL A 210 -7.52 -21.78 -5.29
N LEU A 211 -8.02 -21.95 -4.07
CA LEU A 211 -7.16 -22.33 -2.93
C LEU A 211 -6.63 -23.76 -3.07
N GLY A 212 -7.42 -24.67 -3.64
CA GLY A 212 -6.96 -26.02 -3.96
C GLY A 212 -5.83 -26.02 -4.97
N LEU A 213 -5.94 -25.19 -6.01
CA LEU A 213 -4.88 -25.01 -7.02
C LEU A 213 -3.61 -24.39 -6.42
N ALA A 214 -3.74 -23.40 -5.52
CA ALA A 214 -2.61 -22.82 -4.81
C ALA A 214 -1.90 -23.84 -3.90
N LEU A 215 -2.68 -24.63 -3.13
CA LEU A 215 -2.14 -25.69 -2.28
C LEU A 215 -1.40 -26.77 -3.10
N ASN A 216 -1.95 -27.17 -4.25
CA ASN A 216 -1.29 -28.12 -5.14
C ASN A 216 0.02 -27.57 -5.73
N ALA A 217 0.08 -26.26 -6.00
CA ALA A 217 1.32 -25.61 -6.41
C ALA A 217 2.36 -25.61 -5.28
N CYS A 218 1.95 -25.42 -4.03
CA CYS A 218 2.86 -25.56 -2.88
C CYS A 218 3.42 -26.98 -2.71
N ASP A 219 2.65 -28.01 -3.06
CA ASP A 219 3.04 -29.43 -2.89
C ASP A 219 4.00 -29.95 -3.97
N GLU A 220 4.43 -29.12 -4.92
CA GLU A 220 5.38 -29.48 -5.98
C GLU A 220 6.75 -29.88 -5.41
N ARG A 221 6.99 -31.19 -5.24
CA ARG A 221 8.20 -31.72 -4.57
C ARG A 221 9.51 -31.42 -5.28
N SER A 222 9.47 -31.18 -6.60
CA SER A 222 10.63 -30.88 -7.44
C SER A 222 10.95 -29.39 -7.57
N ASN A 223 10.25 -28.51 -6.83
CA ASN A 223 10.36 -27.06 -7.02
C ASN A 223 11.67 -26.44 -6.51
N GLY A 224 12.51 -27.18 -5.77
CA GLY A 224 13.77 -26.67 -5.20
C GLY A 224 13.62 -25.65 -4.06
N HIS A 225 12.40 -25.34 -3.64
CA HIS A 225 12.05 -24.29 -2.67
C HIS A 225 11.12 -24.80 -1.56
N ARG A 226 11.28 -26.06 -1.17
CA ARG A 226 10.33 -26.79 -0.31
C ARG A 226 9.98 -26.06 0.99
N GLU A 227 10.98 -25.53 1.68
CA GLU A 227 10.77 -24.80 2.95
C GLU A 227 9.86 -23.58 2.77
N ALA A 228 10.09 -22.78 1.73
CA ALA A 228 9.28 -21.60 1.46
C ALA A 228 7.85 -21.98 1.06
N THR A 229 7.68 -23.02 0.24
CA THR A 229 6.35 -23.49 -0.16
C THR A 229 5.58 -24.15 0.98
N ASP A 230 6.25 -24.83 1.92
CA ASP A 230 5.61 -25.40 3.12
C ASP A 230 5.06 -24.29 4.03
N ARG A 231 5.82 -23.20 4.26
CA ARG A 231 5.33 -22.05 5.03
C ARG A 231 4.12 -21.39 4.40
N ILE A 232 4.12 -21.22 3.07
CA ILE A 232 2.95 -20.70 2.34
C ILE A 232 1.77 -21.66 2.51
N ARG A 233 2.01 -22.97 2.35
CA ARG A 233 0.98 -24.01 2.47
C ARG A 233 0.30 -23.99 3.84
N GLU A 234 1.05 -23.85 4.92
CA GLU A 234 0.51 -23.74 6.28
C GLU A 234 -0.46 -22.57 6.42
N LEU A 235 -0.09 -21.39 5.90
CA LEU A 235 -0.98 -20.22 5.89
C LEU A 235 -2.26 -20.49 5.10
N LEU A 236 -2.14 -21.13 3.93
CA LEU A 236 -3.27 -21.43 3.05
C LEU A 236 -4.21 -22.48 3.64
N LEU A 237 -3.70 -23.48 4.34
CA LEU A 237 -4.55 -24.47 5.01
C LEU A 237 -5.41 -23.82 6.08
N VAL A 238 -4.82 -22.99 6.94
CA VAL A 238 -5.56 -22.28 7.99
C VAL A 238 -6.55 -21.29 7.36
N ALA A 239 -6.15 -20.55 6.33
CA ALA A 239 -7.03 -19.61 5.63
C ALA A 239 -8.25 -20.33 5.01
N ARG A 240 -8.01 -21.48 4.38
CA ARG A 240 -9.07 -22.31 3.79
C ARG A 240 -10.05 -22.80 4.84
N ASP A 241 -9.54 -23.30 5.97
CA ASP A 241 -10.39 -23.86 7.01
C ASP A 241 -11.24 -22.76 7.66
N LEU A 242 -10.68 -21.58 7.92
CA LEU A 242 -11.43 -20.40 8.37
C LEU A 242 -12.49 -19.93 7.36
N TRP A 243 -12.16 -19.94 6.07
CA TRP A 243 -13.11 -19.53 5.03
C TRP A 243 -14.26 -20.53 4.88
N ARG A 244 -13.99 -21.85 5.00
CA ARG A 244 -15.02 -22.89 4.93
C ARG A 244 -16.07 -22.78 6.05
N VAL A 245 -15.64 -22.44 7.26
CA VAL A 245 -16.56 -22.27 8.40
C VAL A 245 -17.22 -20.88 8.43
N LEU A 246 -16.83 -19.97 7.53
CA LEU A 246 -17.37 -18.60 7.51
C LEU A 246 -18.89 -18.53 7.37
N PRO A 247 -19.57 -19.37 6.54
CA PRO A 247 -21.02 -19.39 6.44
C PRO A 247 -21.73 -19.89 7.72
N GLU A 248 -21.01 -20.64 8.56
CA GLU A 248 -21.51 -21.24 9.81
C GLU A 248 -21.13 -20.41 11.04
N ALA A 249 -20.35 -19.34 10.87
CA ALA A 249 -19.89 -18.52 11.97
C ALA A 249 -21.02 -17.67 12.57
N GLU A 250 -21.05 -17.58 13.90
CA GLU A 250 -21.91 -16.66 14.64
C GLU A 250 -21.72 -15.23 14.15
N GLU A 251 -22.79 -14.42 14.12
CA GLU A 251 -22.78 -13.07 13.55
C GLU A 251 -21.68 -12.18 14.13
N ALA A 252 -21.43 -12.30 15.44
CA ALA A 252 -20.37 -11.58 16.15
C ALA A 252 -18.95 -11.92 15.65
N ASP A 253 -18.76 -13.12 15.08
CA ASP A 253 -17.47 -13.68 14.70
C ASP A 253 -17.20 -13.62 13.19
N VAL A 254 -18.23 -13.52 12.34
CA VAL A 254 -18.09 -13.47 10.87
C VAL A 254 -17.02 -12.46 10.44
N ALA A 255 -17.07 -11.23 10.94
CA ALA A 255 -16.12 -10.19 10.55
C ALA A 255 -14.69 -10.50 10.99
N ARG A 256 -14.51 -11.12 12.17
CA ARG A 256 -13.20 -11.52 12.70
C ARG A 256 -12.62 -12.69 11.90
N THR A 257 -13.44 -13.70 11.62
CA THR A 257 -13.05 -14.88 10.83
C THR A 257 -12.66 -14.49 9.41
N ALA A 258 -13.48 -13.69 8.72
CA ALA A 258 -13.17 -13.22 7.37
C ALA A 258 -11.87 -12.40 7.31
N ARG A 259 -11.66 -11.46 8.25
CA ARG A 259 -10.41 -10.69 8.32
C ARG A 259 -9.19 -11.56 8.59
N THR A 260 -9.34 -12.58 9.44
CA THR A 260 -8.25 -13.50 9.77
C THR A 260 -7.88 -14.37 8.57
N ALA A 261 -8.87 -14.93 7.87
CA ALA A 261 -8.67 -15.66 6.63
C ALA A 261 -7.98 -14.79 5.57
N PHE A 262 -8.42 -13.54 5.41
CA PHE A 262 -7.84 -12.60 4.45
C PHE A 262 -6.40 -12.29 4.79
N ARG A 263 -6.08 -12.05 6.06
CA ARG A 263 -4.71 -11.77 6.51
C ARG A 263 -3.76 -12.91 6.17
N LEU A 264 -4.17 -14.16 6.40
CA LEU A 264 -3.35 -15.34 6.09
C LEU A 264 -3.13 -15.50 4.58
N LEU A 265 -4.20 -15.30 3.80
CA LEU A 265 -4.14 -15.34 2.34
C LEU A 265 -3.24 -14.23 1.78
N HIS A 266 -3.37 -13.02 2.30
CA HIS A 266 -2.56 -11.87 1.92
C HIS A 266 -1.09 -12.08 2.27
N LEU A 267 -0.79 -12.62 3.45
CA LEU A 267 0.57 -12.96 3.86
C LEU A 267 1.19 -14.03 2.94
N ALA A 268 0.44 -15.09 2.62
CA ALA A 268 0.88 -16.12 1.67
C ALA A 268 1.17 -15.52 0.29
N ASN A 269 0.33 -14.57 -0.16
CA ASN A 269 0.52 -13.87 -1.42
C ASN A 269 1.80 -13.01 -1.41
N VAL A 270 2.05 -12.25 -0.35
CA VAL A 270 3.28 -11.46 -0.18
C VAL A 270 4.52 -12.36 -0.24
N LEU A 271 4.51 -13.50 0.45
CA LEU A 271 5.62 -14.46 0.44
C LEU A 271 5.86 -15.05 -0.96
N SER A 272 4.81 -15.30 -1.74
CA SER A 272 4.96 -15.79 -3.10
C SER A 272 5.59 -14.77 -4.05
N VAL A 273 5.23 -13.48 -3.95
CA VAL A 273 5.81 -12.43 -4.80
C VAL A 273 7.26 -12.13 -4.42
N THR A 274 7.55 -12.17 -3.12
CA THR A 274 8.86 -11.80 -2.58
C THR A 274 9.72 -13.02 -2.26
N SER A 275 9.55 -14.15 -2.95
CA SER A 275 10.24 -15.41 -2.64
C SER A 275 11.77 -15.32 -2.74
N THR A 276 12.29 -14.35 -3.49
CA THR A 276 13.72 -14.09 -3.70
C THR A 276 14.30 -13.03 -2.75
N ALA A 277 13.47 -12.46 -1.86
CA ALA A 277 13.82 -11.36 -0.96
C ALA A 277 14.29 -11.83 0.42
#